data_AF-A0A7C3KSV2-F1
#
_entry.id   AF-A0A7C3KSV2-F1
#
_cell.length_a   1.000
_cell.length_b   1.000
_cell.length_c   1.000
_cell.angle_alpha   90.00
_cell.angle_beta   90.00
_cell.angle_gamma   90.00
#
_symmetry.space_group_name_H-M   'P 1'
#
loop_
_entity.id
_entity.type
_entity.pdbx_description
1 polymer ?
#
loop_
_entity_poly.entity_id
_entity_poly.type
_entity_poly.pdbx_seq_one_letter_code
_entity_poly.pdbx_strand_id
1 'polypeptide(L)'
;MLVLALPILFAGITPWVEGLSPSGPGKQDSSATGFKIQFIHRLGRIARDELGFKIDSNFYKNWQENDDYYYYIYCSSPDSICNVLKSPYEYLGTDEEKAKKKKQHYDSLNYQVMVYKTAGTSAARLNKALLSYPYETISFIVFHEAFHQHASATGRKLPYEMEEAACDILGNYITQMLEKRFSQYSRKEAKRLVSLHENLYATINKYDSLICITKGNVPTGLYTFCYDDIQKLLKKSSQFQQDRFSYPINNAYFVRYRFYASNYFLLKKLYLKCGSPQKFMEVMTSLSKDEEEARKMIEKKLAE
;
A
#
# COMPACT_ATOMS: atom_id res chain seq x y z
N MET A 1 6.53 -45.58 1.28
CA MET A 1 5.48 -44.69 1.81
C MET A 1 5.80 -44.45 3.28
N LEU A 2 6.67 -43.48 3.56
CA LEU A 2 7.11 -43.07 4.89
C LEU A 2 7.84 -41.74 4.69
N VAL A 3 7.23 -40.63 5.09
CA VAL A 3 7.91 -39.32 5.12
C VAL A 3 7.88 -38.87 6.57
N LEU A 4 9.07 -38.88 7.16
CA LEU A 4 9.39 -38.44 8.50
C LEU A 4 9.13 -36.94 8.64
N ALA A 5 8.37 -36.58 9.66
CA ALA A 5 8.24 -35.22 10.16
C ALA A 5 9.49 -34.85 10.97
N LEU A 6 10.09 -33.71 10.68
CA LEU A 6 11.14 -33.08 11.48
C LEU A 6 10.61 -31.76 12.05
N PRO A 7 10.60 -31.57 13.38
CA PRO A 7 10.26 -30.30 14.01
C PRO A 7 11.52 -29.40 14.09
N ILE A 8 11.42 -28.17 13.59
CA ILE A 8 12.44 -27.15 13.83
C ILE A 8 12.12 -26.47 15.17
N LEU A 9 12.91 -26.84 16.18
CA LEU A 9 13.06 -26.16 17.46
C LEU A 9 13.81 -24.83 17.24
N PHE A 10 13.19 -23.70 17.63
CA PHE A 10 13.92 -22.46 17.88
C PHE A 10 14.30 -22.41 19.36
N ALA A 11 15.59 -22.50 19.62
CA ALA A 11 16.19 -22.31 20.93
C ALA A 11 16.35 -20.81 21.27
N GLY A 12 16.00 -20.47 22.50
CA GLY A 12 16.66 -19.44 23.32
C GLY A 12 16.62 -17.99 22.86
N ILE A 13 15.60 -17.23 23.30
CA ILE A 13 15.74 -15.78 23.49
C ILE A 13 15.73 -15.53 25.00
N THR A 14 16.81 -14.91 25.48
CA THR A 14 17.06 -14.48 26.85
C THR A 14 16.01 -13.45 27.33
N PRO A 15 15.70 -13.41 28.64
CA PRO A 15 14.76 -12.43 29.18
C PRO A 15 15.43 -11.05 29.26
N TRP A 16 14.91 -10.07 28.51
CA TRP A 16 15.39 -8.69 28.57
C TRP A 16 14.62 -7.88 29.62
N VAL A 17 15.33 -7.67 30.73
CA VAL A 17 15.43 -6.51 31.64
C VAL A 17 14.35 -5.42 31.51
N GLU A 18 13.55 -5.29 32.58
CA GLU A 18 12.80 -4.09 32.92
C GLU A 18 13.74 -2.91 33.19
N GLY A 19 13.40 -1.73 32.67
CA GLY A 19 13.92 -0.46 33.19
C GLY A 19 14.48 0.49 32.14
N LEU A 20 13.61 1.26 31.51
CA LEU A 20 13.94 2.62 31.07
C LEU A 20 12.68 3.49 31.24
N SER A 21 12.66 4.21 32.36
CA SER A 21 11.72 5.30 32.63
C SER A 21 12.17 6.53 31.83
N PRO A 22 11.32 7.16 31.01
CA PRO A 22 11.65 8.44 30.40
C PRO A 22 11.32 9.58 31.36
N SER A 23 12.36 10.24 31.88
CA SER A 23 12.30 11.54 32.52
C SER A 23 12.20 12.65 31.45
N GLY A 24 11.06 13.34 31.42
CA GLY A 24 10.86 14.57 30.66
C GLY A 24 9.45 15.13 30.91
N PRO A 25 9.28 16.43 31.25
CA PRO A 25 7.99 16.97 31.65
C PRO A 25 7.17 17.34 30.41
N GLY A 26 6.50 16.35 29.84
CA GLY A 26 5.36 16.53 28.95
C GLY A 26 4.26 15.63 29.47
N LYS A 27 3.11 16.20 29.82
CA LYS A 27 1.92 15.43 30.22
C LYS A 27 1.74 14.27 29.23
N GLN A 28 1.93 13.03 29.69
CA GLN A 28 1.57 11.85 28.92
C GLN A 28 0.08 11.96 28.68
N ASP A 29 -0.29 12.35 27.46
CA ASP A 29 -1.68 12.37 27.03
C ASP A 29 -2.14 10.91 26.97
N SER A 30 -2.88 10.49 27.99
CA SER A 30 -3.49 9.17 28.13
C SER A 30 -4.66 8.96 27.15
N SER A 31 -4.86 9.90 26.22
CA SER A 31 -5.84 9.79 25.15
C SER A 31 -5.50 8.66 24.18
N ALA A 32 -6.53 8.07 23.56
CA ALA A 32 -6.36 7.06 22.51
C ALA A 32 -5.45 7.54 21.35
N THR A 33 -5.43 8.86 21.11
CA THR A 33 -4.54 9.52 20.15
C THR A 33 -3.07 9.39 20.55
N GLY A 34 -2.73 9.65 21.83
CA GLY A 34 -1.38 9.51 22.35
C GLY A 34 -0.83 8.10 22.19
N PHE A 35 -1.66 7.08 22.46
CA PHE A 35 -1.28 5.67 22.26
C PHE A 35 -0.99 5.33 20.79
N LYS A 36 -1.79 5.83 19.84
CA LYS A 36 -1.55 5.58 18.41
C LYS A 36 -0.28 6.26 17.89
N ILE A 37 0.05 7.46 18.37
CA ILE A 37 1.30 8.13 18.01
C ILE A 37 2.50 7.31 18.52
N GLN A 38 2.46 6.87 19.79
CA GLN A 38 3.53 6.02 20.35
C GLN A 38 3.66 4.70 19.58
N PHE A 39 2.53 4.11 19.17
CA PHE A 39 2.50 2.92 18.33
C PHE A 39 3.21 3.18 16.99
N ILE A 40 2.87 4.26 16.27
CA ILE A 40 3.52 4.63 14.99
C ILE A 40 5.03 4.82 15.18
N HIS A 41 5.46 5.52 16.24
CA HIS A 41 6.89 5.70 16.52
C HIS A 41 7.60 4.38 16.80
N ARG A 42 6.94 3.44 17.47
CA ARG A 42 7.47 2.09 17.70
C ARG A 42 7.58 1.30 16.41
N LEU A 43 6.60 1.41 15.50
CA LEU A 43 6.69 0.81 14.17
C LEU A 43 7.85 1.39 13.36
N GLY A 44 8.07 2.71 13.42
CA GLY A 44 9.22 3.36 12.78
C GLY A 44 10.57 2.86 13.31
N ARG A 45 10.68 2.61 14.63
CA ARG A 45 11.87 1.95 15.22
C ARG A 45 12.04 0.52 14.71
N ILE A 46 10.98 -0.28 14.66
CA ILE A 46 11.04 -1.64 14.09
C ILE A 46 11.51 -1.59 12.64
N ALA A 47 10.96 -0.68 11.83
CA ALA A 47 11.35 -0.51 10.44
C ALA A 47 12.85 -0.21 10.31
N ARG A 48 13.38 0.73 11.08
CA ARG A 48 14.79 1.14 11.00
C ARG A 48 15.74 0.12 11.64
N ASP A 49 15.48 -0.23 12.89
CA ASP A 49 16.44 -0.90 13.77
C ASP A 49 16.42 -2.42 13.60
N GLU A 50 15.25 -3.00 13.29
CA GLU A 50 15.12 -4.46 13.12
C GLU A 50 15.05 -4.89 11.65
N LEU A 51 14.37 -4.10 10.82
CA LEU A 51 14.16 -4.43 9.42
C LEU A 51 15.15 -3.72 8.47
N GLY A 52 15.95 -2.78 8.97
CA GLY A 52 16.98 -2.11 8.16
C GLY A 52 16.43 -1.16 7.09
N PHE A 53 15.19 -0.67 7.23
CA PHE A 53 14.66 0.35 6.33
C PHE A 53 15.48 1.65 6.45
N LYS A 54 15.74 2.29 5.31
CA LYS A 54 16.41 3.58 5.23
C LYS A 54 15.34 4.66 5.20
N ILE A 55 14.81 4.99 6.38
CA ILE A 55 13.78 6.02 6.55
C ILE A 55 14.35 7.28 7.20
N ASP A 56 13.79 8.43 6.84
CA ASP A 56 14.21 9.72 7.37
C ASP A 56 14.06 9.80 8.90
N SER A 57 14.87 10.65 9.51
CA SER A 57 14.81 10.91 10.95
C SER A 57 13.46 11.49 11.41
N ASN A 58 12.71 12.16 10.52
CA ASN A 58 11.40 12.78 10.79
C ASN A 58 10.20 11.91 10.41
N PHE A 59 10.40 10.65 10.03
CA PHE A 59 9.32 9.72 9.68
C PHE A 59 8.23 9.67 10.78
N TYR A 60 7.03 10.16 10.48
CA TYR A 60 5.90 10.36 11.39
C TYR A 60 6.21 11.13 12.70
N LYS A 61 7.13 12.11 12.64
CA LYS A 61 7.38 13.04 13.76
C LYS A 61 6.65 14.37 13.63
N ASN A 62 6.28 14.74 12.41
CA ASN A 62 5.64 16.03 12.12
C ASN A 62 4.17 15.85 11.79
N TRP A 63 3.34 16.79 12.23
CA TRP A 63 1.94 16.87 11.85
C TRP A 63 1.79 17.46 10.45
N GLN A 64 0.74 17.04 9.75
CA GLN A 64 0.26 17.74 8.58
C GLN A 64 -0.33 19.09 9.00
N GLU A 65 -0.10 20.12 8.19
CA GLU A 65 -0.56 21.48 8.50
C GLU A 65 -2.10 21.59 8.48
N ASN A 66 -2.74 20.83 7.59
CA ASN A 66 -4.18 20.65 7.55
C ASN A 66 -4.55 19.16 7.60
N ASP A 67 -5.72 18.83 8.13
CA ASP A 67 -6.25 17.46 8.14
C ASP A 67 -7.04 17.13 6.85
N ASP A 68 -6.95 17.99 5.82
CA ASP A 68 -7.67 17.83 4.56
C ASP A 68 -7.10 16.68 3.71
N TYR A 69 -7.94 16.12 2.85
CA TYR A 69 -7.53 15.14 1.87
C TYR A 69 -6.67 15.77 0.77
N TYR A 70 -5.70 15.00 0.30
CA TYR A 70 -4.99 15.29 -0.94
C TYR A 70 -5.75 14.73 -2.13
N TYR A 71 -5.83 15.52 -3.20
CA TYR A 71 -6.52 15.17 -4.43
C TYR A 71 -5.54 14.84 -5.55
N TYR A 72 -5.80 13.72 -6.21
CA TYR A 72 -5.04 13.21 -7.36
C TYR A 72 -6.01 12.95 -8.51
N ILE A 73 -5.63 13.33 -9.73
CA ILE A 73 -6.40 13.02 -10.93
C ILE A 73 -5.70 11.94 -11.73
N TYR A 74 -6.47 10.90 -12.03
CA TYR A 74 -6.15 9.88 -13.02
C TYR A 74 -7.07 10.07 -14.21
N CYS A 75 -6.51 9.99 -15.40
CA CYS A 75 -7.21 10.26 -16.65
C CYS A 75 -6.89 9.16 -17.65
N SER A 76 -7.91 8.67 -18.34
CA SER A 76 -7.77 7.59 -19.29
C SER A 76 -8.57 7.84 -20.56
N SER A 77 -8.12 7.25 -21.67
CA SER A 77 -8.88 7.20 -22.92
C SER A 77 -10.26 6.55 -22.69
N PRO A 78 -11.32 6.99 -23.39
CA PRO A 78 -12.62 6.30 -23.32
C PRO A 78 -12.57 4.88 -23.91
N ASP A 79 -11.70 4.65 -24.89
CA ASP A 79 -11.67 3.40 -25.67
C ASP A 79 -10.69 2.35 -25.12
N SER A 80 -9.83 2.72 -24.18
CA SER A 80 -8.87 1.79 -23.60
C SER A 80 -8.39 2.25 -22.22
N ILE A 81 -7.95 1.30 -21.41
CA ILE A 81 -7.24 1.59 -20.17
C ILE A 81 -5.83 2.09 -20.53
N CYS A 82 -5.70 3.39 -20.75
CA CYS A 82 -4.48 4.03 -21.20
C CYS A 82 -4.37 5.42 -20.55
N ASN A 83 -3.31 5.63 -19.77
CA ASN A 83 -3.03 6.93 -19.17
C ASN A 83 -2.76 7.98 -20.26
N VAL A 84 -3.50 9.09 -20.22
CA VAL A 84 -3.34 10.22 -21.17
C VAL A 84 -2.53 11.38 -20.60
N LEU A 85 -2.13 11.29 -19.33
CA LEU A 85 -1.32 12.31 -18.66
C LEU A 85 0.18 12.05 -18.89
N LYS A 86 0.99 13.10 -18.79
CA LYS A 86 2.47 13.01 -18.86
C LYS A 86 3.10 12.23 -17.69
N SER A 87 2.39 12.17 -16.58
CA SER A 87 2.77 11.49 -15.34
C SER A 87 1.71 10.45 -15.00
N PRO A 88 1.97 9.50 -14.08
CA PRO A 88 0.96 8.55 -13.63
C PRO A 88 -0.35 9.19 -13.12
N TYR A 89 -0.27 10.41 -12.61
CA TYR A 89 -1.38 11.23 -12.13
C TYR A 89 -1.02 12.72 -12.12
N GLU A 90 -2.02 13.58 -11.94
CA GLU A 90 -1.86 15.01 -11.63
C GLU A 90 -2.19 15.26 -10.15
N TYR A 91 -1.23 15.79 -9.38
CA TYR A 91 -1.40 16.13 -7.97
C TYR A 91 -1.95 17.56 -7.82
N LEU A 92 -3.04 17.71 -7.07
CA LEU A 92 -3.76 18.98 -6.92
C LEU A 92 -3.69 19.59 -5.52
N GLY A 93 -2.95 18.98 -4.60
CA GLY A 93 -2.90 19.43 -3.20
C GLY A 93 -4.22 19.16 -2.50
N THR A 94 -4.64 20.07 -1.63
CA THR A 94 -5.85 19.95 -0.80
C THR A 94 -7.03 20.79 -1.32
N ASP A 95 -6.95 21.30 -2.56
CA ASP A 95 -7.99 22.13 -3.17
C ASP A 95 -9.02 21.28 -3.93
N GLU A 96 -10.15 21.01 -3.28
CA GLU A 96 -11.25 20.22 -3.85
C GLU A 96 -11.88 20.90 -5.08
N GLU A 97 -12.03 22.22 -5.07
CA GLU A 97 -12.67 22.95 -6.17
C GLU A 97 -11.78 22.93 -7.42
N LYS A 98 -10.46 23.01 -7.23
CA LYS A 98 -9.50 22.77 -8.32
C LYS A 98 -9.63 21.35 -8.86
N ALA A 99 -9.80 20.34 -8.00
CA ALA A 99 -10.02 18.96 -8.43
C ALA A 99 -11.31 18.79 -9.25
N LYS A 100 -12.41 19.41 -8.82
CA LYS A 100 -13.68 19.43 -9.56
C LYS A 100 -13.55 20.10 -10.92
N LYS A 101 -12.96 21.30 -10.99
CA LYS A 101 -12.73 22.03 -12.25
C LYS A 101 -11.87 21.24 -13.22
N LYS A 102 -10.82 20.60 -12.70
CA LYS A 102 -9.92 19.81 -13.54
C LYS A 102 -10.57 18.51 -14.03
N LYS A 103 -11.41 17.88 -13.21
CA LYS A 103 -12.27 16.77 -13.65
C LYS A 103 -13.19 17.20 -14.78
N GLN A 104 -13.94 18.29 -14.62
CA GLN A 104 -14.85 18.83 -15.64
C GLN A 104 -14.12 19.14 -16.95
N HIS A 105 -12.91 19.70 -16.87
CA HIS A 105 -12.08 19.93 -18.04
C HIS A 105 -11.76 18.63 -18.80
N TYR A 106 -11.27 17.59 -18.13
CA TYR A 106 -10.97 16.32 -18.80
C TYR A 106 -12.23 15.58 -19.28
N ASP A 107 -13.33 15.65 -18.53
CA ASP A 107 -14.63 15.13 -18.98
C ASP A 107 -15.07 15.81 -20.30
N SER A 108 -14.86 17.13 -20.43
CA SER A 108 -15.19 17.89 -21.65
C SER A 108 -14.35 17.49 -22.88
N LEU A 109 -13.20 16.86 -22.65
CA LEU A 109 -12.34 16.29 -23.68
C LEU A 109 -12.64 14.81 -23.97
N ASN A 110 -13.77 14.30 -23.45
CA ASN A 110 -14.22 12.91 -23.59
C ASN A 110 -13.27 11.89 -22.94
N TYR A 111 -12.49 12.29 -21.93
CA TYR A 111 -11.71 11.33 -21.14
C TYR A 111 -12.53 10.76 -20.00
N GLN A 112 -12.16 9.55 -19.58
CA GLN A 112 -12.65 8.97 -18.33
C GLN A 112 -11.73 9.42 -17.20
N VAL A 113 -12.32 9.95 -16.13
CA VAL A 113 -11.58 10.60 -15.04
C VAL A 113 -11.92 9.94 -13.71
N MET A 114 -10.90 9.80 -12.86
CA MET A 114 -11.04 9.43 -11.47
C MET A 114 -10.36 10.50 -10.61
N VAL A 115 -11.11 11.12 -9.70
CA VAL A 115 -10.58 11.99 -8.66
C VAL A 115 -10.36 11.14 -7.42
N TYR A 116 -9.10 10.84 -7.12
CA TYR A 116 -8.71 10.09 -5.94
C TYR A 116 -8.43 11.04 -4.77
N LYS A 117 -8.91 10.68 -3.58
CA LYS A 117 -8.61 11.37 -2.32
C LYS A 117 -7.86 10.45 -1.36
N THR A 118 -6.80 10.96 -0.75
CA THR A 118 -6.04 10.24 0.28
C THR A 118 -5.63 11.15 1.42
N ALA A 119 -5.66 10.63 2.63
CA ALA A 119 -5.07 11.30 3.79
C ALA A 119 -3.60 10.91 3.99
N GLY A 120 -3.14 9.80 3.41
CA GLY A 120 -1.74 9.37 3.46
C GLY A 120 -0.98 9.87 2.24
N THR A 121 0.24 10.38 2.46
CA THR A 121 1.20 10.71 1.40
C THR A 121 2.58 10.20 1.79
N SER A 122 3.46 10.06 0.79
CA SER A 122 4.88 9.71 0.97
C SER A 122 5.69 10.67 1.85
N ALA A 123 5.11 11.82 2.20
CA ALA A 123 5.66 12.72 3.23
C ALA A 123 5.62 12.13 4.65
N ALA A 124 4.88 11.03 4.87
CA ALA A 124 4.81 10.30 6.14
C ALA A 124 4.57 11.22 7.36
N ARG A 125 3.58 12.11 7.25
CA ARG A 125 3.16 13.03 8.32
C ARG A 125 1.99 12.46 9.13
N LEU A 126 1.89 12.85 10.39
CA LEU A 126 0.74 12.54 11.25
C LEU A 126 -0.46 13.40 10.86
N ASN A 127 -1.66 12.81 10.82
CA ASN A 127 -2.92 13.53 10.70
C ASN A 127 -4.05 12.75 11.40
N LYS A 128 -5.20 13.40 11.60
CA LYS A 128 -6.33 12.80 12.33
C LYS A 128 -6.91 11.58 11.61
N ALA A 129 -6.93 11.58 10.28
CA ALA A 129 -7.45 10.46 9.49
C ALA A 129 -6.61 9.19 9.69
N LEU A 130 -5.29 9.27 9.60
CA LEU A 130 -4.37 8.16 9.92
C LEU A 130 -4.60 7.64 11.33
N LEU A 131 -4.72 8.55 12.30
CA LEU A 131 -4.95 8.19 13.70
C LEU A 131 -6.38 7.68 13.96
N SER A 132 -7.31 7.79 13.00
CA SER A 132 -8.65 7.18 13.11
C SER A 132 -8.64 5.69 12.78
N TYR A 133 -7.69 5.22 11.96
CA TYR A 133 -7.69 3.87 11.44
C TYR A 133 -7.32 2.79 12.47
N PRO A 134 -7.76 1.52 12.28
CA PRO A 134 -7.34 0.41 13.13
C PRO A 134 -5.82 0.22 13.18
N TYR A 135 -5.29 -0.36 14.24
CA TYR A 135 -3.84 -0.53 14.45
C TYR A 135 -3.15 -1.31 13.33
N GLU A 136 -3.80 -2.34 12.79
CA GLU A 136 -3.29 -3.16 11.68
C GLU A 136 -3.24 -2.35 10.38
N THR A 137 -4.19 -1.45 10.19
CA THR A 137 -4.22 -0.54 9.04
C THR A 137 -3.12 0.51 9.17
N ILE A 138 -2.93 1.08 10.37
CA ILE A 138 -1.81 1.98 10.65
C ILE A 138 -0.47 1.26 10.39
N SER A 139 -0.31 0.02 10.85
CA SER A 139 0.87 -0.80 10.60
C SER A 139 1.13 -0.95 9.11
N PHE A 140 0.09 -1.33 8.35
CA PHE A 140 0.17 -1.45 6.90
C PHE A 140 0.64 -0.14 6.24
N ILE A 141 0.03 0.99 6.57
CA ILE A 141 0.40 2.30 6.00
C ILE A 141 1.84 2.66 6.36
N VAL A 142 2.24 2.47 7.62
CA VAL A 142 3.59 2.80 8.08
C VAL A 142 4.65 2.02 7.30
N PHE A 143 4.47 0.71 7.08
CA PHE A 143 5.46 -0.07 6.32
C PHE A 143 5.38 0.14 4.81
N HIS A 144 4.20 0.49 4.28
CA HIS A 144 4.05 0.93 2.90
C HIS A 144 4.90 2.19 2.64
N GLU A 145 4.69 3.26 3.44
CA GLU A 145 5.44 4.51 3.29
C GLU A 145 6.94 4.37 3.63
N ALA A 146 7.28 3.48 4.57
CA ALA A 146 8.68 3.19 4.87
C ALA A 146 9.43 2.64 3.65
N PHE A 147 8.77 1.82 2.81
CA PHE A 147 9.42 1.27 1.62
C PHE A 147 9.66 2.34 0.55
N HIS A 148 8.72 3.27 0.33
CA HIS A 148 8.94 4.43 -0.54
C HIS A 148 10.19 5.22 -0.14
N GLN A 149 10.34 5.52 1.16
CA GLN A 149 11.54 6.22 1.66
C GLN A 149 12.80 5.37 1.50
N HIS A 150 12.75 4.08 1.79
CA HIS A 150 13.89 3.18 1.61
C HIS A 150 14.33 3.12 0.14
N ALA A 151 13.40 2.92 -0.79
CA ALA A 151 13.68 2.88 -2.23
C ALA A 151 14.35 4.19 -2.69
N SER A 152 13.77 5.33 -2.31
CA SER A 152 14.32 6.66 -2.60
C SER A 152 15.74 6.83 -2.04
N ALA A 153 15.96 6.48 -0.77
CA ALA A 153 17.25 6.62 -0.08
C ALA A 153 18.34 5.71 -0.64
N THR A 154 17.99 4.62 -1.33
CA THR A 154 18.97 3.78 -2.03
C THR A 154 19.42 4.35 -3.38
N GLY A 155 18.83 5.47 -3.83
CA GLY A 155 19.15 6.09 -5.12
C GLY A 155 18.70 5.27 -6.34
N ARG A 156 17.93 4.21 -6.12
CA ARG A 156 17.46 3.28 -7.15
C ARG A 156 16.05 3.69 -7.57
N LYS A 157 15.85 3.90 -8.87
CA LYS A 157 14.53 4.18 -9.45
C LYS A 157 13.90 2.86 -9.83
N LEU A 158 12.98 2.38 -9.01
CA LEU A 158 12.12 1.26 -9.35
C LEU A 158 11.09 1.68 -10.41
N PRO A 159 10.62 0.76 -11.27
CA PRO A 159 9.41 0.98 -12.03
C PRO A 159 8.27 1.29 -11.05
N TYR A 160 7.53 2.36 -11.31
CA TYR A 160 6.54 2.88 -10.36
C TYR A 160 5.50 1.82 -9.95
N GLU A 161 5.01 1.01 -10.90
CA GLU A 161 4.07 -0.08 -10.60
C GLU A 161 4.67 -1.17 -9.70
N MET A 162 5.97 -1.43 -9.84
CA MET A 162 6.64 -2.42 -8.99
C MET A 162 6.89 -1.88 -7.59
N GLU A 163 7.20 -0.60 -7.48
CA GLU A 163 7.41 0.07 -6.19
C GLU A 163 6.13 0.06 -5.36
N GLU A 164 5.00 0.52 -5.92
CA GLU A 164 3.70 0.56 -5.23
C GLU A 164 3.22 -0.85 -4.83
N ALA A 165 3.35 -1.83 -5.73
CA ALA A 165 3.02 -3.22 -5.42
C ALA A 165 3.93 -3.81 -4.33
N ALA A 166 5.24 -3.49 -4.32
CA ALA A 166 6.16 -3.91 -3.27
C ALA A 166 5.87 -3.23 -1.92
N CYS A 167 5.47 -1.96 -1.92
CA CYS A 167 5.01 -1.24 -0.73
C CYS A 167 3.81 -1.98 -0.09
N ASP A 168 2.83 -2.39 -0.91
CA ASP A 168 1.67 -3.15 -0.42
C ASP A 168 2.05 -4.55 0.10
N ILE A 169 2.99 -5.24 -0.55
CA ILE A 169 3.50 -6.53 -0.08
C ILE A 169 4.15 -6.37 1.30
N LEU A 170 5.09 -5.44 1.45
CA LEU A 170 5.77 -5.20 2.72
C LEU A 170 4.77 -4.74 3.80
N GLY A 171 3.89 -3.80 3.45
CA GLY A 171 2.78 -3.37 4.30
C GLY A 171 1.96 -4.54 4.82
N ASN A 172 1.48 -5.40 3.93
CA ASN A 172 0.63 -6.54 4.28
C ASN A 172 1.36 -7.59 5.13
N TYR A 173 2.54 -8.01 4.71
CA TYR A 173 3.21 -9.16 5.31
C TYR A 173 3.97 -8.80 6.59
N ILE A 174 4.53 -7.58 6.70
CA ILE A 174 5.08 -7.11 7.98
C ILE A 174 3.94 -6.91 8.98
N THR A 175 2.79 -6.39 8.55
CA THR A 175 1.60 -6.30 9.39
C THR A 175 1.21 -7.67 9.96
N GLN A 176 1.23 -8.74 9.17
CA GLN A 176 0.97 -10.07 9.71
C GLN A 176 2.08 -10.57 10.66
N MET A 177 3.34 -10.29 10.35
CA MET A 177 4.48 -10.71 11.19
C MET A 177 4.42 -10.12 12.60
N LEU A 178 3.85 -8.92 12.77
CA LEU A 178 3.76 -8.22 14.05
C LEU A 178 2.58 -8.67 14.93
N GLU A 179 1.78 -9.66 14.49
CA GLU A 179 0.53 -10.07 15.14
C GLU A 179 0.65 -10.45 16.63
N LYS A 180 1.84 -10.84 17.10
CA LYS A 180 2.10 -11.22 18.51
C LYS A 180 2.81 -10.15 19.33
N ARG A 181 3.23 -9.04 18.72
CA ARG A 181 4.13 -8.07 19.36
C ARG A 181 3.41 -6.93 20.10
N PHE A 182 2.12 -6.73 19.81
CA PHE A 182 1.33 -5.65 20.38
C PHE A 182 -0.01 -6.19 20.85
N SER A 183 -0.40 -5.88 22.09
CA SER A 183 -1.68 -6.35 22.66
C SER A 183 -2.90 -5.70 22.00
N GLN A 184 -2.73 -4.51 21.42
CA GLN A 184 -3.76 -3.78 20.67
C GLN A 184 -4.00 -4.37 19.27
N TYR A 185 -3.19 -5.35 18.87
CA TYR A 185 -3.20 -5.94 17.55
C TYR A 185 -4.07 -7.19 17.50
N SER A 186 -5.04 -7.19 16.61
CA SER A 186 -5.84 -8.36 16.29
C SER A 186 -5.22 -9.12 15.12
N ARG A 187 -4.67 -10.29 15.43
CA ARG A 187 -4.25 -11.30 14.45
C ARG A 187 -5.33 -11.56 13.39
N LYS A 188 -6.59 -11.64 13.81
CA LYS A 188 -7.72 -11.88 12.91
C LYS A 188 -7.89 -10.72 11.93
N GLU A 189 -7.79 -9.49 12.42
CA GLU A 189 -7.92 -8.29 11.58
C GLU A 189 -6.73 -8.13 10.63
N ALA A 190 -5.50 -8.43 11.06
CA ALA A 190 -4.33 -8.40 10.19
C ALA A 190 -4.44 -9.41 9.04
N LYS A 191 -4.91 -10.63 9.31
CA LYS A 191 -5.18 -11.63 8.27
C LYS A 191 -6.30 -11.20 7.33
N ARG A 192 -7.37 -10.64 7.89
CA ARG A 192 -8.51 -10.13 7.12
C ARG A 192 -8.12 -8.98 6.21
N LEU A 193 -7.26 -8.08 6.68
CA LEU A 193 -6.70 -6.97 5.89
C LEU A 193 -5.99 -7.48 4.64
N VAL A 194 -5.03 -8.39 4.81
CA VAL A 194 -4.26 -8.94 3.69
C VAL A 194 -5.17 -9.70 2.72
N SER A 195 -6.06 -10.55 3.24
CA SER A 195 -7.00 -11.29 2.39
C SER A 195 -7.92 -10.34 1.60
N LEU A 196 -8.36 -9.24 2.21
CA LEU A 196 -9.17 -8.23 1.53
C LEU A 196 -8.38 -7.55 0.42
N HIS A 197 -7.16 -7.07 0.69
CA HIS A 197 -6.31 -6.46 -0.33
C HIS A 197 -6.05 -7.42 -1.51
N GLU A 198 -5.73 -8.68 -1.22
CA GLU A 198 -5.50 -9.69 -2.27
C GLU A 198 -6.74 -9.99 -3.11
N ASN A 199 -7.91 -10.09 -2.47
CA ASN A 199 -9.17 -10.30 -3.19
C ASN A 199 -9.52 -9.08 -4.06
N LEU A 200 -9.28 -7.86 -3.56
CA LEU A 200 -9.45 -6.64 -4.35
C LEU A 200 -8.50 -6.63 -5.56
N TYR A 201 -7.22 -6.92 -5.39
CA TYR A 201 -6.25 -6.95 -6.51
C TYR A 201 -6.55 -8.05 -7.52
N ALA A 202 -6.94 -9.25 -7.07
CA ALA A 202 -7.39 -10.31 -7.96
C ALA A 202 -8.62 -9.89 -8.78
N THR A 203 -9.56 -9.20 -8.14
CA THR A 203 -10.78 -8.70 -8.80
C THR A 203 -10.43 -7.64 -9.83
N ILE A 204 -9.56 -6.68 -9.48
CA ILE A 204 -9.09 -5.63 -10.39
C ILE A 204 -8.38 -6.24 -11.59
N ASN A 205 -7.42 -7.15 -11.38
CA ASN A 205 -6.69 -7.81 -12.48
C ASN A 205 -7.60 -8.64 -13.39
N LYS A 206 -8.61 -9.32 -12.84
CA LYS A 206 -9.62 -10.06 -13.62
C LYS A 206 -10.35 -9.10 -14.58
N TYR A 207 -10.91 -8.01 -14.05
CA TYR A 207 -11.68 -7.08 -14.87
C TYR A 207 -10.81 -6.28 -15.84
N ASP A 208 -9.61 -5.89 -15.42
CA ASP A 208 -8.61 -5.25 -16.29
C ASP A 208 -8.31 -6.10 -17.54
N SER A 209 -8.07 -7.40 -17.32
CA SER A 209 -7.80 -8.36 -18.40
C SER A 209 -9.00 -8.49 -19.35
N LEU A 210 -10.21 -8.61 -18.79
CA LEU A 210 -11.44 -8.71 -19.58
C LEU A 210 -11.67 -7.45 -20.43
N ILE A 211 -11.44 -6.27 -19.86
CA ILE A 211 -11.57 -4.99 -20.59
C ILE A 211 -10.53 -4.93 -21.71
N CYS A 212 -9.27 -5.27 -21.46
CA CYS A 212 -8.21 -5.23 -22.48
C CYS A 212 -8.51 -6.11 -23.70
N ILE A 213 -9.10 -7.28 -23.49
CA ILE A 213 -9.46 -8.21 -24.58
C ILE A 213 -10.54 -7.62 -25.50
N THR A 214 -11.38 -6.73 -24.99
CA THR A 214 -12.51 -6.16 -25.76
C THR A 214 -12.10 -5.07 -26.74
N LYS A 215 -10.85 -4.57 -26.69
CA LYS A 215 -10.29 -3.58 -27.62
C LYS A 215 -11.21 -2.37 -27.89
N GLY A 216 -11.79 -1.81 -26.83
CA GLY A 216 -12.69 -0.64 -26.89
C GLY A 216 -14.17 -0.96 -27.03
N ASN A 217 -14.53 -2.21 -27.32
CA ASN A 217 -15.92 -2.67 -27.30
C ASN A 217 -16.31 -3.25 -25.94
N VAL A 218 -16.08 -2.48 -24.87
CA VAL A 218 -16.31 -2.95 -23.49
C VAL A 218 -17.81 -3.26 -23.31
N PRO A 219 -18.19 -4.51 -22.94
CA PRO A 219 -19.58 -4.84 -22.70
C PRO A 219 -20.19 -3.94 -21.62
N THR A 220 -21.40 -3.43 -21.87
CA THR A 220 -22.08 -2.43 -21.02
C THR A 220 -22.14 -2.80 -19.54
N GLY A 221 -22.18 -4.10 -19.20
CA GLY A 221 -22.24 -4.58 -17.82
C GLY A 221 -20.89 -4.72 -17.11
N LEU A 222 -19.76 -4.68 -17.81
CA LEU A 222 -18.48 -5.13 -17.22
C LEU A 222 -17.98 -4.23 -16.08
N TYR A 223 -18.11 -2.90 -16.23
CA TYR A 223 -17.81 -1.97 -15.14
C TYR A 223 -18.77 -2.12 -13.97
N THR A 224 -20.06 -2.36 -14.23
CA THR A 224 -21.07 -2.61 -13.19
C THR A 224 -20.76 -3.88 -12.40
N PHE A 225 -20.43 -4.97 -13.09
CA PHE A 225 -20.03 -6.22 -12.42
C PHE A 225 -18.77 -6.05 -11.58
N CYS A 226 -17.78 -5.31 -12.10
CA CYS A 226 -16.59 -4.96 -11.33
C CYS A 226 -16.95 -4.16 -10.07
N TYR A 227 -17.79 -3.12 -10.22
CA TYR A 227 -18.25 -2.31 -9.09
C TYR A 227 -18.93 -3.17 -8.04
N ASP A 228 -19.89 -4.01 -8.43
CA ASP A 228 -20.62 -4.87 -7.51
C ASP A 228 -19.71 -5.84 -6.75
N ASP A 229 -18.72 -6.44 -7.43
CA ASP A 229 -17.76 -7.34 -6.79
C ASP A 229 -16.84 -6.60 -5.81
N ILE A 230 -16.36 -5.40 -6.17
CA ILE A 230 -15.58 -4.55 -5.25
C ILE A 230 -16.43 -4.15 -4.04
N GLN A 231 -17.67 -3.69 -4.23
CA GLN A 231 -18.54 -3.27 -3.13
C GLN A 231 -18.89 -4.44 -2.18
N LYS A 232 -19.09 -5.65 -2.71
CA LYS A 232 -19.26 -6.86 -1.87
C LYS A 232 -18.07 -7.09 -0.96
N LEU A 233 -16.84 -6.93 -1.47
CA LEU A 233 -15.61 -7.06 -0.69
C LEU A 233 -15.49 -5.96 0.38
N LEU A 234 -15.90 -4.74 0.05
CA LEU A 234 -15.81 -3.57 0.94
C LEU A 234 -16.89 -3.53 2.03
N LYS A 235 -17.99 -4.29 1.93
CA LYS A 235 -19.14 -4.22 2.85
C LYS A 235 -18.80 -4.24 4.35
N LYS A 236 -17.71 -4.89 4.75
CA LYS A 236 -17.25 -4.95 6.15
C LYS A 236 -15.83 -4.40 6.34
N SER A 237 -15.27 -3.71 5.37
CA SER A 237 -13.92 -3.16 5.46
C SER A 237 -13.86 -1.96 6.40
N SER A 238 -12.65 -1.55 6.78
CA SER A 238 -12.46 -0.30 7.52
C SER A 238 -12.60 0.91 6.60
N GLN A 239 -12.69 2.10 7.18
CA GLN A 239 -12.74 3.36 6.44
C GLN A 239 -11.55 3.52 5.49
N PHE A 240 -10.35 3.04 5.85
CA PHE A 240 -9.20 3.11 4.97
C PHE A 240 -9.41 2.40 3.62
N GLN A 241 -9.98 1.18 3.62
CA GLN A 241 -10.24 0.49 2.34
C GLN A 241 -11.39 1.15 1.58
N GLN A 242 -12.38 1.71 2.28
CA GLN A 242 -13.44 2.49 1.64
C GLN A 242 -12.84 3.71 0.93
N ASP A 243 -12.01 4.49 1.63
CA ASP A 243 -11.31 5.66 1.09
C ASP A 243 -10.37 5.29 -0.05
N ARG A 244 -9.76 4.10 0.03
CA ARG A 244 -8.80 3.63 -0.97
C ARG A 244 -9.47 3.10 -2.22
N PHE A 245 -10.58 2.37 -2.14
CA PHE A 245 -11.17 1.56 -3.22
C PHE A 245 -12.60 1.94 -3.66
N SER A 246 -13.37 2.67 -2.85
CA SER A 246 -14.78 2.93 -3.13
C SER A 246 -14.97 4.13 -4.07
N TYR A 247 -14.73 3.90 -5.36
CA TYR A 247 -14.88 4.89 -6.42
C TYR A 247 -15.67 4.32 -7.60
N PRO A 248 -16.26 5.18 -8.46
CA PRO A 248 -16.85 4.73 -9.72
C PRO A 248 -15.83 3.95 -10.57
N ILE A 249 -16.27 2.83 -11.15
CA ILE A 249 -15.42 2.01 -12.02
C ILE A 249 -15.48 2.56 -13.46
N ASN A 250 -14.32 2.93 -13.99
CA ASN A 250 -14.10 3.35 -15.37
C ASN A 250 -12.62 3.08 -15.74
N ASN A 251 -12.18 3.39 -16.96
CA ASN A 251 -10.79 3.19 -17.39
C ASN A 251 -9.77 3.92 -16.50
N ALA A 252 -10.09 5.09 -15.95
CA ALA A 252 -9.19 5.81 -15.03
C ALA A 252 -9.06 5.12 -13.67
N TYR A 253 -10.11 4.44 -13.20
CA TYR A 253 -10.01 3.53 -12.05
C TYR A 253 -8.91 2.50 -12.30
N PHE A 254 -8.93 1.81 -13.44
CA PHE A 254 -7.91 0.80 -13.76
C PHE A 254 -6.50 1.39 -13.94
N VAL A 255 -6.37 2.56 -14.57
CA VAL A 255 -5.07 3.27 -14.64
C VAL A 255 -4.46 3.44 -13.25
N ARG A 256 -5.26 3.82 -12.25
CA ARG A 256 -4.78 3.96 -10.88
C ARG A 256 -4.38 2.63 -10.25
N TYR A 257 -5.25 1.62 -10.30
CA TYR A 257 -5.01 0.39 -9.53
C TYR A 257 -4.08 -0.61 -10.19
N ARG A 258 -3.75 -0.46 -11.48
CA ARG A 258 -2.69 -1.25 -12.12
C ARG A 258 -1.39 -1.15 -11.35
N PHE A 259 -1.04 0.04 -10.86
CA PHE A 259 0.18 0.26 -10.07
C PHE A 259 0.27 -0.62 -8.82
N TYR A 260 -0.87 -0.98 -8.23
CA TYR A 260 -0.89 -1.85 -7.06
C TYR A 260 -1.08 -3.32 -7.44
N ALA A 261 -1.94 -3.61 -8.42
CA ALA A 261 -2.44 -4.95 -8.65
C ALA A 261 -1.64 -5.74 -9.70
N SER A 262 -1.09 -5.10 -10.74
CA SER A 262 -0.51 -5.77 -11.92
C SER A 262 0.68 -6.68 -11.55
N ASN A 263 1.52 -6.19 -10.63
CA ASN A 263 2.73 -6.86 -10.18
C ASN A 263 2.57 -7.57 -8.83
N TYR A 264 1.47 -7.35 -8.10
CA TYR A 264 1.31 -7.82 -6.71
C TYR A 264 1.56 -9.32 -6.56
N PHE A 265 0.92 -10.16 -7.37
CA PHE A 265 1.01 -11.62 -7.19
C PHE A 265 2.36 -12.20 -7.62
N LEU A 266 3.05 -11.56 -8.58
CA LEU A 266 4.42 -11.90 -8.94
C LEU A 266 5.37 -11.57 -7.78
N LEU A 267 5.26 -10.34 -7.24
CA LEU A 267 6.08 -9.88 -6.13
C LEU A 267 5.76 -10.62 -4.82
N LYS A 268 4.52 -11.06 -4.61
CA LYS A 268 4.15 -11.96 -3.51
C LYS A 268 4.91 -13.28 -3.58
N LYS A 269 4.97 -13.92 -4.75
CA LYS A 269 5.75 -15.16 -4.93
C LYS A 269 7.22 -14.91 -4.61
N LEU A 270 7.76 -13.78 -5.07
CA LEU A 270 9.14 -13.40 -4.79
C LEU A 270 9.38 -13.18 -3.29
N TYR A 271 8.52 -12.43 -2.61
CA TYR A 271 8.59 -12.19 -1.17
C TYR A 271 8.60 -13.52 -0.38
N LEU A 272 7.68 -14.43 -0.72
CA LEU A 272 7.61 -15.75 -0.08
C LEU A 272 8.89 -16.56 -0.32
N LYS A 273 9.49 -16.47 -1.52
CA LYS A 273 10.76 -17.11 -1.85
C LYS A 273 11.94 -16.50 -1.08
N CYS A 274 11.99 -15.18 -0.93
CA CYS A 274 13.01 -14.48 -0.15
C CYS A 274 12.96 -14.85 1.34
N GLY A 275 11.79 -15.21 1.87
CA GLY A 275 11.59 -15.69 3.23
C GLY A 275 11.72 -14.62 4.33
N SER A 276 12.05 -13.37 3.98
CA SER A 276 12.13 -12.25 4.93
C SER A 276 11.95 -10.90 4.23
N PRO A 277 11.41 -9.87 4.93
CA PRO A 277 11.33 -8.50 4.41
C PRO A 277 12.68 -7.94 3.94
N GLN A 278 13.75 -8.18 4.69
CA GLN A 278 15.09 -7.66 4.40
C GLN A 278 15.61 -8.17 3.04
N LYS A 279 15.60 -9.49 2.85
CA LYS A 279 16.01 -10.10 1.57
C LYS A 279 15.13 -9.66 0.41
N PHE A 280 13.82 -9.48 0.65
CA PHE A 280 12.93 -8.95 -0.38
C PHE A 280 13.30 -7.52 -0.77
N MET A 281 13.55 -6.63 0.19
CA MET A 281 13.99 -5.25 -0.08
C MET A 281 15.32 -5.19 -0.83
N GLU A 282 16.29 -6.03 -0.46
CA GLU A 282 17.57 -6.15 -1.18
C GLU A 282 17.35 -6.54 -2.64
N VAL A 283 16.49 -7.52 -2.91
CA VAL A 283 16.17 -7.92 -4.29
C VAL A 283 15.46 -6.78 -5.01
N MET A 284 14.44 -6.17 -4.42
CA MET A 284 13.70 -5.08 -5.05
C MET A 284 14.62 -3.93 -5.43
N THR A 285 15.46 -3.45 -4.51
CA THR A 285 16.38 -2.32 -4.78
C THR A 285 17.51 -2.67 -5.75
N SER A 286 17.68 -3.94 -6.12
CA SER A 286 18.61 -4.40 -7.16
C SER A 286 18.00 -4.47 -8.56
N LEU A 287 16.67 -4.32 -8.71
CA LEU A 287 15.99 -4.47 -9.99
C LEU A 287 16.33 -3.34 -10.98
N SER A 288 16.10 -3.63 -12.25
CA SER A 288 16.17 -2.64 -13.33
C SER A 288 15.10 -1.55 -13.15
N LYS A 289 15.39 -0.34 -13.64
CA LYS A 289 14.41 0.74 -13.79
C LYS A 289 13.43 0.50 -14.95
N ASP A 290 13.80 -0.40 -15.86
CA ASP A 290 12.95 -0.85 -16.96
C ASP A 290 12.04 -1.97 -16.44
N GLU A 291 10.72 -1.82 -16.62
CA GLU A 291 9.74 -2.74 -16.03
C GLU A 291 9.86 -4.14 -16.62
N GLU A 292 10.05 -4.26 -17.94
CA GLU A 292 10.12 -5.57 -18.61
C GLU A 292 11.36 -6.34 -18.16
N GLU A 293 12.51 -5.66 -18.11
CA GLU A 293 13.75 -6.26 -17.61
C GLU A 293 13.66 -6.62 -16.12
N ALA A 294 13.05 -5.75 -15.31
CA ALA A 294 12.80 -6.05 -13.90
C ALA A 294 11.91 -7.30 -13.73
N ARG A 295 10.87 -7.47 -14.57
CA ARG A 295 10.03 -8.68 -14.56
C ARG A 295 10.86 -9.92 -14.90
N LYS A 296 11.68 -9.87 -15.94
CA LYS A 296 12.57 -10.98 -16.33
C LYS A 296 13.54 -11.36 -15.21
N MET A 297 14.12 -10.37 -14.52
CA MET A 297 14.99 -10.60 -13.36
C MET A 297 14.25 -11.32 -12.22
N ILE A 298 13.00 -10.94 -11.95
CA ILE A 298 12.16 -11.58 -10.92
C ILE A 298 11.83 -13.02 -11.31
N GLU A 299 11.40 -13.24 -12.54
CA GLU A 299 11.04 -14.57 -13.06
C GLU A 299 12.24 -15.53 -13.02
N LYS A 300 13.42 -15.06 -13.40
CA LYS A 300 14.67 -15.82 -13.27
C LYS A 300 14.92 -16.25 -11.83
N LYS A 301 14.83 -15.32 -10.87
CA LYS A 301 14.99 -15.62 -9.44
C LYS A 301 13.92 -16.60 -8.93
N LEU A 302 12.71 -16.55 -9.48
CA LEU A 302 11.65 -17.50 -9.12
C LEU A 302 11.90 -18.91 -9.65
N ALA A 303 12.65 -19.05 -10.75
CA ALA A 303 13.02 -20.35 -11.33
C ALA A 303 14.22 -21.05 -10.64
N GLU A 304 15.11 -20.30 -9.99
CA GLU A 304 16.32 -20.79 -9.28
C GLU A 304 16.04 -21.52 -7.97
#